data_AF-A0A5J6U371-F1
#
_entry.id   AF-A0A5J6U371-F1
#
_cell.length_a   1.000
_cell.length_b   1.000
_cell.length_c   1.000
_cell.angle_alpha   90.00
_cell.angle_beta   90.00
_cell.angle_gamma   90.00
#
_symmetry.space_group_name_H-M   'P 1'
#
loop_
_entity.id
_entity.type
_entity.pdbx_description
1 polymer ?
#
loop_
_entity_poly.entity_id
_entity_poly.type
_entity_poly.pdbx_seq_one_letter_code
_entity_poly.pdbx_strand_id
1 'polypeptide(L)'
;MGSPSAHTGPGTAPDDRPHDGPFGATEPGREGHGGDRPGGEDVAAGRQVVVMQKVVRGDHVRHYLEGGYDLVAGYVHRFEDVRELGTPAAVVRALGLVYEGSPFSPADEEVFVIRWAAVKPPLFRRPLGGIDEWSMGIVPGGWVIEKAPFPGSGYAPGEGPSIPEFKIDSQRLPHGAELYRLDSQGVERLVAVFDTDLRQWHVKLPGGRA
;
A
#
# COMPACT_ATOMS: atom_id res chain seq x y z
N MET A 1 -11.32 -31.03 -42.10
CA MET A 1 -11.29 -32.50 -42.03
C MET A 1 -10.11 -32.98 -42.86
N GLY A 2 -9.19 -33.76 -42.27
CA GLY A 2 -8.11 -34.45 -42.99
C GLY A 2 -6.69 -34.00 -42.65
N SER A 3 -6.12 -34.50 -41.54
CA SER A 3 -4.73 -35.01 -41.53
C SER A 3 -4.75 -36.46 -42.06
N PRO A 4 -3.67 -37.27 -42.18
CA PRO A 4 -2.21 -37.09 -41.98
C PRO A 4 -1.40 -37.69 -43.19
N SER A 5 -0.07 -37.83 -43.27
CA SER A 5 0.85 -38.80 -42.63
C SER A 5 2.19 -38.74 -43.42
N ALA A 6 3.35 -38.54 -42.78
CA ALA A 6 4.28 -39.54 -42.22
C ALA A 6 5.33 -40.08 -43.23
N HIS A 7 6.61 -39.88 -42.91
CA HIS A 7 7.69 -40.78 -43.31
C HIS A 7 8.60 -41.07 -42.11
N THR A 8 8.83 -42.37 -41.93
CA THR A 8 9.54 -43.10 -40.87
C THR A 8 11.07 -43.01 -41.01
N GLY A 9 11.81 -43.16 -39.89
CA GLY A 9 13.29 -43.20 -39.74
C GLY A 9 14.00 -44.44 -40.35
N PRO A 10 15.12 -45.00 -39.81
CA PRO A 10 15.64 -44.94 -38.43
C PRO A 10 17.20 -44.94 -38.22
N GLY A 11 17.62 -44.87 -36.94
CA GLY A 11 18.77 -45.59 -36.34
C GLY A 11 20.06 -44.79 -36.07
N THR A 12 20.87 -45.00 -35.02
CA THR A 12 20.84 -45.77 -33.74
C THR A 12 22.02 -45.23 -32.87
N ALA A 13 21.90 -45.29 -31.54
CA ALA A 13 22.87 -44.86 -30.51
C ALA A 13 24.17 -45.71 -30.45
N PRO A 14 25.18 -45.34 -29.61
CA PRO A 14 25.26 -45.78 -28.19
C PRO A 14 25.66 -44.62 -27.25
N ASP A 15 25.22 -44.49 -26.00
CA ASP A 15 25.36 -45.25 -24.74
C ASP A 15 26.70 -45.12 -23.98
N ASP A 16 26.50 -44.85 -22.68
CA ASP A 16 27.27 -45.18 -21.48
C ASP A 16 28.22 -44.18 -20.78
N ARG A 17 28.14 -44.24 -19.45
CA ARG A 17 28.32 -43.16 -18.44
C ARG A 17 29.78 -43.03 -17.87
N PRO A 18 30.02 -42.55 -16.63
CA PRO A 18 30.97 -41.46 -16.35
C PRO A 18 32.31 -41.95 -15.75
N HIS A 19 33.33 -41.08 -15.72
CA HIS A 19 34.58 -41.33 -14.99
C HIS A 19 34.88 -40.20 -14.01
N ASP A 20 35.05 -40.60 -12.74
CA ASP A 20 35.56 -39.83 -11.61
C ASP A 20 37.09 -39.60 -11.69
N GLY A 21 37.52 -38.35 -11.44
CA GLY A 21 38.79 -37.90 -10.81
C GLY A 21 40.13 -38.06 -11.56
N PRO A 22 41.24 -37.37 -11.16
CA PRO A 22 41.45 -36.61 -9.91
C PRO A 22 42.14 -35.21 -10.04
N PHE A 23 42.21 -34.53 -8.90
CA PHE A 23 42.99 -33.34 -8.47
C PHE A 23 44.26 -32.92 -9.25
N GLY A 24 44.46 -31.60 -9.37
CA GLY A 24 45.77 -30.97 -9.63
C GLY A 24 45.71 -29.45 -9.87
N ALA A 25 46.18 -28.66 -8.90
CA ALA A 25 46.16 -27.19 -8.86
C ALA A 25 47.07 -26.51 -9.91
N THR A 26 46.76 -25.25 -10.29
CA THR A 26 47.67 -24.07 -10.24
C THR A 26 46.86 -22.79 -10.55
N GLU A 27 46.87 -21.80 -9.65
CA GLU A 27 46.33 -20.45 -9.85
C GLU A 27 47.14 -19.66 -10.91
N PRO A 28 46.53 -18.63 -11.53
CA PRO A 28 47.26 -17.37 -11.56
C PRO A 28 46.39 -16.13 -11.31
N GLY A 29 46.98 -15.17 -10.61
CA GLY A 29 46.79 -13.75 -10.91
C GLY A 29 45.78 -12.99 -10.06
N ARG A 30 46.16 -12.66 -8.82
CA ARG A 30 45.64 -11.47 -8.14
C ARG A 30 46.13 -10.23 -8.90
N GLU A 31 45.23 -9.58 -9.63
CA GLU A 31 45.41 -8.20 -10.03
C GLU A 31 44.38 -7.34 -9.30
N GLY A 32 44.89 -6.50 -8.41
CA GLY A 32 44.11 -5.53 -7.66
C GLY A 32 43.52 -4.49 -8.61
N HIS A 33 42.20 -4.48 -8.72
CA HIS A 33 41.48 -3.32 -9.18
C HIS A 33 40.84 -2.65 -7.97
N GLY A 34 41.54 -1.63 -7.47
CA GLY A 34 40.98 -0.60 -6.60
C GLY A 34 39.94 0.17 -7.39
N GLY A 35 38.73 -0.39 -7.47
CA GLY A 35 37.54 0.30 -7.92
C GLY A 35 36.86 0.87 -6.69
N ASP A 36 36.97 2.19 -6.58
CA ASP A 36 36.20 3.11 -5.75
C ASP A 36 34.81 2.53 -5.40
N ARG A 37 34.66 2.04 -4.16
CA ARG A 37 33.35 1.70 -3.62
C ARG A 37 32.69 3.03 -3.31
N PRO A 38 31.56 3.40 -3.94
CA PRO A 38 30.80 4.53 -3.45
C PRO A 38 30.44 4.21 -1.99
N GLY A 39 30.87 5.11 -1.11
CA GLY A 39 30.78 4.98 0.33
C GLY A 39 29.38 4.53 0.75
N GLY A 40 29.36 3.47 1.56
CA GLY A 40 28.24 3.16 2.43
C GLY A 40 28.14 4.19 3.56
N GLU A 41 28.00 5.46 3.19
CA GLU A 41 27.68 6.56 4.09
C GLU A 41 26.22 6.95 3.81
N ASP A 42 25.42 6.95 4.88
CA ASP A 42 23.99 7.31 4.95
C ASP A 42 22.90 6.29 4.59
N VAL A 43 23.03 5.03 5.01
CA VAL A 43 21.83 4.15 5.21
C VAL A 43 21.23 4.29 6.62
N ALA A 44 21.84 5.10 7.49
CA ALA A 44 21.43 5.30 8.88
C ALA A 44 21.08 6.77 9.22
N ALA A 45 20.88 7.63 8.23
CA ALA A 45 20.14 8.87 8.44
C ALA A 45 18.68 8.47 8.67
N GLY A 46 18.21 8.55 9.92
CA GLY A 46 16.91 8.10 10.40
C GLY A 46 15.76 8.56 9.52
N ARG A 47 15.45 7.77 8.49
CA ARG A 47 14.35 8.02 7.57
C ARG A 47 13.09 7.86 8.40
N GLN A 48 12.51 8.97 8.83
CA GLN A 48 11.25 8.96 9.56
C GLN A 48 10.26 8.17 8.72
N VAL A 49 9.76 7.07 9.30
CA VAL A 49 8.80 6.23 8.63
C VAL A 49 7.51 7.03 8.55
N VAL A 50 7.14 7.44 7.33
CA VAL A 50 5.85 8.09 7.09
C VAL A 50 4.76 7.05 7.31
N VAL A 51 3.85 7.35 8.24
CA VAL A 51 2.65 6.53 8.45
C VAL A 51 1.52 7.12 7.62
N MET A 52 0.87 6.26 6.84
CA MET A 52 -0.32 6.59 6.07
C MET A 52 -1.58 6.13 6.80
N GLN A 53 -2.71 6.82 6.57
CA GLN A 53 -4.00 6.53 7.15
C GLN A 53 -5.09 6.48 6.05
N LYS A 54 -5.96 5.47 6.14
CA LYS A 54 -7.17 5.33 5.32
C LYS A 54 -8.39 5.20 6.22
N VAL A 55 -9.42 6.01 5.98
CA VAL A 55 -10.74 5.80 6.58
C VAL A 55 -11.43 4.63 5.89
N VAL A 56 -11.94 3.71 6.69
CA VAL A 56 -12.59 2.48 6.25
C VAL A 56 -14.02 2.46 6.79
N ARG A 57 -14.95 1.99 5.95
CA ARG A 57 -16.35 1.83 6.32
C ARG A 57 -16.52 0.73 7.36
N GLY A 58 -17.44 0.90 8.30
CA GLY A 58 -17.72 -0.11 9.33
C GLY A 58 -18.08 -1.48 8.77
N ASP A 59 -18.87 -1.54 7.69
CA ASP A 59 -19.23 -2.79 6.99
C ASP A 59 -18.03 -3.50 6.35
N HIS A 60 -16.97 -2.76 6.00
CA HIS A 60 -15.74 -3.33 5.45
C HIS A 60 -14.81 -3.89 6.53
N VAL A 61 -14.92 -3.43 7.78
CA VAL A 61 -14.05 -3.89 8.90
C VAL A 61 -14.07 -5.40 9.06
N ARG A 62 -15.26 -6.00 8.94
CA ARG A 62 -15.43 -7.45 9.04
C ARG A 62 -14.60 -8.21 7.99
N HIS A 63 -14.45 -7.67 6.79
CA HIS A 63 -13.66 -8.29 5.72
C HIS A 63 -12.17 -8.32 6.06
N TYR A 64 -11.66 -7.30 6.75
CA TYR A 64 -10.30 -7.32 7.29
C TYR A 64 -10.20 -8.36 8.41
N LEU A 65 -11.03 -8.24 9.45
CA LEU A 65 -10.89 -9.04 10.67
C LEU A 65 -11.14 -10.54 10.48
N GLU A 66 -12.18 -10.92 9.72
CA GLU A 66 -12.56 -12.32 9.53
C GLU A 66 -12.06 -12.88 8.20
N GLY A 67 -12.01 -12.04 7.16
CA GLY A 67 -11.63 -12.46 5.80
C GLY A 67 -10.13 -12.40 5.51
N GLY A 68 -9.31 -11.87 6.42
CA GLY A 68 -7.89 -11.66 6.18
C GLY A 68 -7.60 -10.68 5.03
N TYR A 69 -8.58 -9.82 4.68
CA TYR A 69 -8.42 -8.87 3.61
C TYR A 69 -7.24 -7.94 3.92
N ASP A 70 -6.34 -7.77 2.95
CA ASP A 70 -5.05 -7.11 3.15
C ASP A 70 -4.74 -6.08 2.06
N LEU A 71 -5.75 -5.64 1.30
CA LEU A 71 -5.59 -4.65 0.24
C LEU A 71 -6.15 -3.30 0.65
N VAL A 72 -5.47 -2.22 0.26
CA VAL A 72 -5.93 -0.84 0.37
C VAL A 72 -5.77 -0.12 -0.96
N ALA A 73 -6.71 0.79 -1.26
CA ALA A 73 -6.75 1.57 -2.49
C ALA A 73 -7.46 2.92 -2.26
N GLY A 74 -7.35 3.81 -3.25
CA GLY A 74 -8.03 5.10 -3.28
C GLY A 74 -7.32 6.18 -2.47
N TYR A 75 -8.09 7.11 -1.90
CA TYR A 75 -7.55 8.29 -1.22
C TYR A 75 -7.06 8.00 0.20
N VAL A 76 -5.85 8.43 0.52
CA VAL A 76 -5.15 8.20 1.80
C VAL A 76 -4.41 9.48 2.21
N HIS A 77 -4.13 9.60 3.50
CA HIS A 77 -3.51 10.79 4.09
C HIS A 77 -2.31 10.38 4.92
N ARG A 78 -1.33 11.26 5.11
CA ARG A 78 -0.29 11.01 6.12
C ARG A 78 -0.92 11.18 7.49
N PHE A 79 -0.60 10.28 8.42
CA PHE A 79 -1.16 10.33 9.76
C PHE A 79 -0.82 11.66 10.46
N GLU A 80 0.38 12.21 10.23
CA GLU A 80 0.79 13.51 10.79
C GLU A 80 -0.15 14.67 10.40
N ASP A 81 -0.74 14.63 9.20
CA ASP A 81 -1.63 15.68 8.69
C ASP A 81 -3.07 15.55 9.24
N VAL A 82 -3.43 14.38 9.77
CA VAL A 82 -4.81 14.05 10.22
C VAL A 82 -4.89 13.63 11.69
N ARG A 83 -3.77 13.62 12.42
CA ARG A 83 -3.68 13.14 13.80
C ARG A 83 -4.58 13.90 14.78
N GLU A 84 -4.87 15.17 14.49
CA GLU A 84 -5.73 16.02 15.32
C GLU A 84 -7.23 15.77 15.05
N LEU A 85 -7.57 15.00 13.99
CA LEU A 85 -8.93 14.62 13.67
C LEU A 85 -9.36 13.40 14.49
N GLY A 86 -9.61 13.63 15.79
CA GLY A 86 -9.88 12.55 16.76
C GLY A 86 -11.30 11.97 16.75
N THR A 87 -12.27 12.59 16.06
CA THR A 87 -13.68 12.17 16.07
C THR A 87 -14.20 11.84 14.67
N PRO A 88 -15.19 10.93 14.55
CA PRO A 88 -15.93 10.68 13.31
C PRO A 88 -16.33 11.95 12.58
N ALA A 89 -16.97 12.87 13.31
CA ALA A 89 -17.47 14.13 12.79
C ALA A 89 -16.34 15.01 12.20
N ALA A 90 -15.19 15.08 12.86
CA ALA A 90 -14.03 15.84 12.38
C ALA A 90 -13.41 15.20 11.14
N VAL A 91 -13.21 13.88 11.15
CA VAL A 91 -12.66 13.11 10.03
C VAL A 91 -13.55 13.25 8.79
N VAL A 92 -14.86 13.00 8.92
CA VAL A 92 -15.79 13.00 7.79
C VAL A 92 -15.88 14.38 7.14
N ARG A 93 -15.96 15.46 7.94
CA ARG A 93 -16.03 16.83 7.41
C ARG A 93 -14.71 17.29 6.81
N ALA A 94 -13.59 17.09 7.51
CA ALA A 94 -12.29 17.61 7.07
C ALA A 94 -11.74 16.87 5.84
N LEU A 95 -12.07 15.59 5.68
CA LEU A 95 -11.68 14.81 4.50
C LEU A 95 -12.71 14.90 3.36
N GLY A 96 -13.77 15.70 3.53
CA GLY A 96 -14.81 15.91 2.50
C GLY A 96 -15.53 14.61 2.12
N LEU A 97 -15.78 13.75 3.10
CA LEU A 97 -16.49 12.48 2.91
C LEU A 97 -18.02 12.66 2.91
N VAL A 98 -18.52 13.90 2.83
CA VAL A 98 -19.94 14.22 2.73
C VAL A 98 -20.29 14.53 1.27
N TYR A 99 -20.79 13.52 0.56
CA TYR A 99 -21.25 13.64 -0.82
C TYR A 99 -22.38 12.65 -1.09
N GLU A 100 -23.07 12.81 -2.20
CA GLU A 100 -24.20 11.94 -2.58
C GLU A 100 -23.75 10.47 -2.70
N GLY A 101 -24.39 9.59 -1.93
CA GLY A 101 -24.05 8.17 -1.88
C GLY A 101 -22.82 7.84 -1.03
N SER A 102 -22.30 8.81 -0.25
CA SER A 102 -21.26 8.53 0.73
C SER A 102 -21.75 7.51 1.77
N PRO A 103 -20.90 6.53 2.13
CA PRO A 103 -21.20 5.60 3.22
C PRO A 103 -20.88 6.16 4.61
N PHE A 104 -20.40 7.41 4.68
CA PHE A 104 -20.02 8.07 5.92
C PHE A 104 -20.99 9.19 6.26
N SER A 105 -21.24 9.37 7.55
CA SER A 105 -22.02 10.48 8.09
C SER A 105 -21.25 11.18 9.20
N PRO A 106 -21.28 12.51 9.30
CA PRO A 106 -20.73 13.22 10.45
C PRO A 106 -21.42 12.87 11.78
N ALA A 107 -22.59 12.22 11.71
CA ALA A 107 -23.35 11.72 12.86
C ALA A 107 -22.99 10.27 13.22
N ASP A 108 -22.06 9.62 12.50
CA ASP A 108 -21.60 8.27 12.84
C ASP A 108 -21.01 8.26 14.26
N GLU A 109 -21.42 7.30 15.08
CA GLU A 109 -20.92 7.15 16.45
C GLU A 109 -19.46 6.70 16.49
N GLU A 110 -19.03 5.99 15.44
CA GLU A 110 -17.66 5.53 15.26
C GLU A 110 -17.24 5.48 13.78
N VAL A 111 -15.95 5.65 13.53
CA VAL A 111 -15.32 5.37 12.24
C VAL A 111 -14.07 4.52 12.47
N PHE A 112 -13.68 3.80 11.43
CA PHE A 112 -12.50 2.96 11.46
C PHE A 112 -11.42 3.52 10.55
N VAL A 113 -10.16 3.39 10.96
CA VAL A 113 -9.02 3.79 10.16
C VAL A 113 -7.96 2.69 10.15
N ILE A 114 -7.33 2.49 9.00
CA ILE A 114 -6.13 1.65 8.88
C ILE A 114 -4.91 2.55 8.80
N ARG A 115 -3.86 2.25 9.57
CA ARG A 115 -2.57 2.93 9.58
C ARG A 115 -1.46 1.99 9.18
N TRP A 116 -0.52 2.46 8.35
CA TRP A 116 0.61 1.62 7.92
C TRP A 116 1.81 2.46 7.48
N ALA A 117 3.00 1.87 7.56
CA ALA A 117 4.24 2.47 7.06
C ALA A 117 4.23 2.55 5.52
N ALA A 118 4.57 3.72 4.97
CA ALA A 118 4.76 3.94 3.53
C ALA A 118 6.09 3.35 3.04
N VAL A 119 6.15 2.02 2.92
CA VAL A 119 7.35 1.27 2.49
C VAL A 119 7.72 1.43 1.02
N LYS A 120 6.82 2.00 0.20
CA LYS A 120 7.04 2.31 -1.23
C LYS A 120 6.56 3.73 -1.56
N PRO A 121 7.30 4.78 -1.17
CA PRO A 121 6.87 6.17 -1.32
C PRO A 121 6.40 6.58 -2.73
N PRO A 122 7.01 6.13 -3.84
CA PRO A 122 6.55 6.49 -5.19
C PRO A 122 5.12 6.06 -5.54
N LEU A 123 4.53 5.12 -4.79
CA LEU A 123 3.15 4.69 -4.98
C LEU A 123 2.11 5.70 -4.45
N PHE A 124 2.54 6.67 -3.65
CA PHE A 124 1.68 7.69 -3.05
C PHE A 124 1.77 8.97 -3.87
N ARG A 125 0.81 9.17 -4.78
CA ARG A 125 0.81 10.31 -5.70
C ARG A 125 -0.29 11.29 -5.33
N ARG A 126 0.00 12.58 -5.33
CA ARG A 126 -1.05 13.60 -5.18
C ARG A 126 -2.05 13.47 -6.33
N PRO A 127 -3.35 13.44 -6.06
CA PRO A 127 -4.37 13.32 -7.09
C PRO A 127 -4.60 14.66 -7.78
N LEU A 128 -3.69 15.02 -8.68
CA LEU A 128 -3.81 16.19 -9.54
C LEU A 128 -4.67 15.85 -10.75
N GLY A 129 -5.67 16.66 -11.07
CA GLY A 129 -6.53 16.40 -12.23
C GLY A 129 -7.88 17.11 -12.19
N GLY A 130 -8.93 16.45 -12.69
CA GLY A 130 -10.27 17.06 -12.78
C GLY A 130 -11.39 16.03 -12.96
N ILE A 131 -12.60 16.49 -13.28
CA ILE A 131 -13.77 15.62 -13.46
C ILE A 131 -13.97 15.11 -14.90
N ASP A 132 -13.16 15.61 -15.83
CA ASP A 132 -13.11 15.24 -17.23
C ASP A 132 -11.69 15.44 -17.78
N GLU A 133 -11.45 14.97 -19.01
CA GLU A 133 -10.14 15.05 -19.67
C GLU A 133 -9.63 16.49 -19.81
N TRP A 134 -10.55 17.43 -20.07
CA TRP A 134 -10.22 18.84 -20.23
C TRP A 134 -9.70 19.44 -18.92
N SER A 135 -10.47 19.27 -17.85
CA SER A 135 -10.15 19.77 -16.50
C SER A 135 -8.87 19.13 -15.96
N MET A 136 -8.63 17.85 -16.26
CA MET A 136 -7.36 17.20 -15.94
C MET A 136 -6.20 17.81 -16.74
N GLY A 137 -6.37 18.05 -18.04
CA GLY A 137 -5.31 18.51 -18.94
C GLY A 137 -4.81 19.93 -18.64
N ILE A 138 -5.62 20.78 -18.01
CA ILE A 138 -5.20 22.12 -17.58
C ILE A 138 -4.44 22.13 -16.25
N VAL A 139 -4.48 21.04 -15.46
CA VAL A 139 -3.74 20.91 -14.20
C VAL A 139 -2.32 20.40 -14.50
N PRO A 140 -1.26 21.16 -14.15
CA PRO A 140 0.12 20.71 -14.36
C PRO A 140 0.40 19.38 -13.65
N GLY A 141 0.83 18.37 -14.40
CA GLY A 141 1.04 17.01 -13.87
C GLY A 141 -0.24 16.26 -13.55
N GLY A 142 -1.38 16.72 -14.06
CA GLY A 142 -2.69 16.08 -13.94
C GLY A 142 -2.67 14.66 -14.51
N TRP A 143 -3.22 13.71 -13.77
CA TRP A 143 -3.26 12.29 -14.14
C TRP A 143 -4.53 11.57 -13.67
N VAL A 144 -5.39 12.24 -12.90
CA VAL A 144 -6.62 11.68 -12.34
C VAL A 144 -7.83 12.31 -13.00
N ILE A 145 -8.76 11.46 -13.43
CA ILE A 145 -10.15 11.85 -13.72
C ILE A 145 -11.02 11.15 -12.69
N GLU A 146 -11.89 11.89 -11.99
CA GLU A 146 -12.73 11.36 -10.91
C GLU A 146 -14.13 11.98 -10.93
N LYS A 147 -15.10 11.34 -10.28
CA LYS A 147 -16.45 11.90 -10.13
C LYS A 147 -16.44 13.16 -9.25
N ALA A 148 -17.29 14.13 -9.59
CA ALA A 148 -17.58 15.28 -8.73
C ALA A 148 -18.12 14.84 -7.34
N PRO A 149 -17.79 15.57 -6.25
CA PRO A 149 -16.92 16.75 -6.20
C PRO A 149 -15.44 16.37 -6.03
N PHE A 150 -14.66 16.41 -7.12
CA PHE A 150 -13.22 16.17 -7.09
C PHE A 150 -12.47 17.46 -7.48
N PRO A 151 -11.79 18.13 -6.53
CA PRO A 151 -11.09 19.38 -6.81
C PRO A 151 -9.82 19.20 -7.64
N GLY A 152 -9.21 18.02 -7.63
CA GLY A 152 -7.97 17.73 -8.37
C GLY A 152 -6.76 18.58 -7.95
N SER A 153 -6.78 19.14 -6.74
CA SER A 153 -5.73 20.03 -6.22
C SER A 153 -4.62 19.29 -5.46
N GLY A 154 -4.82 18.01 -5.15
CA GLY A 154 -3.95 17.24 -4.27
C GLY A 154 -4.20 17.44 -2.77
N TYR A 155 -5.33 18.05 -2.41
CA TYR A 155 -5.79 18.24 -1.04
C TYR A 155 -7.21 17.72 -0.88
N ALA A 156 -7.54 17.28 0.34
CA ALA A 156 -8.89 16.83 0.65
C ALA A 156 -9.92 17.96 0.43
N PRO A 157 -11.13 17.66 -0.07
CA PRO A 157 -12.15 18.66 -0.41
C PRO A 157 -12.94 19.21 0.79
N GLY A 158 -12.59 18.80 2.01
CA GLY A 158 -13.38 19.06 3.20
C GLY A 158 -13.19 20.43 3.83
N GLU A 159 -13.79 20.57 5.01
CA GLU A 159 -13.74 21.81 5.81
C GLU A 159 -12.44 21.91 6.63
N GLY A 160 -11.98 23.14 6.89
CA GLY A 160 -10.85 23.40 7.78
C GLY A 160 -9.50 23.56 7.05
N PRO A 161 -8.38 23.26 7.72
CA PRO A 161 -7.05 23.40 7.13
C PRO A 161 -6.86 22.52 5.89
N SER A 162 -6.01 22.94 4.96
CA SER A 162 -5.66 22.13 3.79
C SER A 162 -4.91 20.86 4.20
N ILE A 163 -5.53 19.69 3.99
CA ILE A 163 -4.94 18.38 4.29
C ILE A 163 -4.41 17.79 2.98
N PRO A 164 -3.10 17.52 2.86
CA PRO A 164 -2.54 16.83 1.70
C PRO A 164 -3.16 15.45 1.51
N GLU A 165 -3.61 15.16 0.31
CA GLU A 165 -4.24 13.90 -0.06
C GLU A 165 -3.39 13.15 -1.09
N PHE A 166 -3.40 11.82 -1.01
CA PHE A 166 -2.71 10.94 -1.94
C PHE A 166 -3.67 9.89 -2.47
N LYS A 167 -3.57 9.57 -3.76
CA LYS A 167 -4.29 8.44 -4.37
C LYS A 167 -3.31 7.30 -4.59
N ILE A 168 -3.71 6.12 -4.14
CA ILE A 168 -2.98 4.87 -4.35
C ILE A 168 -3.83 3.90 -5.19
N ASP A 169 -3.16 3.13 -6.04
CA ASP A 169 -3.74 1.92 -6.61
C ASP A 169 -3.84 0.84 -5.53
N SER A 170 -4.51 -0.27 -5.86
CA SER A 170 -4.63 -1.40 -4.95
C SER A 170 -3.25 -1.98 -4.62
N GLN A 171 -2.91 -1.99 -3.33
CA GLN A 171 -1.66 -2.57 -2.83
C GLN A 171 -1.90 -3.33 -1.52
N ARG A 172 -1.03 -4.29 -1.23
CA ARG A 172 -1.06 -5.04 0.03
C ARG A 172 -0.54 -4.20 1.18
N LEU A 173 -1.19 -4.33 2.33
CA LEU A 173 -0.74 -3.77 3.60
C LEU A 173 0.55 -4.47 4.06
N PRO A 174 1.54 -3.73 4.59
CA PRO A 174 2.72 -4.32 5.18
C PRO A 174 2.40 -4.99 6.53
N HIS A 175 3.27 -5.89 6.98
CA HIS A 175 3.23 -6.42 8.35
C HIS A 175 3.22 -5.27 9.36
N GLY A 176 2.43 -5.40 10.42
CA GLY A 176 2.29 -4.38 11.44
C GLY A 176 1.35 -3.23 11.05
N ALA A 177 0.61 -3.33 9.94
CA ALA A 177 -0.49 -2.40 9.69
C ALA A 177 -1.54 -2.50 10.80
N GLU A 178 -2.08 -1.38 11.23
CA GLU A 178 -2.94 -1.29 12.41
C GLU A 178 -4.35 -0.84 12.00
N LEU A 179 -5.37 -1.45 12.61
CA LEU A 179 -6.76 -1.02 12.47
C LEU A 179 -7.17 -0.36 13.79
N TYR A 180 -7.68 0.87 13.70
CA TYR A 180 -8.17 1.65 14.82
C TYR A 180 -9.65 1.96 14.68
N ARG A 181 -10.28 2.17 15.84
CA ARG A 181 -11.63 2.69 15.99
C ARG A 181 -11.56 4.05 16.67
N LEU A 182 -12.20 5.05 16.06
CA LEU A 182 -12.39 6.38 16.62
C LEU A 182 -13.87 6.55 16.96
N ASP A 183 -14.20 6.89 18.20
CA ASP A 183 -15.59 7.15 18.59
C ASP A 183 -15.91 8.65 18.68
N SER A 184 -17.21 8.97 18.79
CA SER A 184 -17.73 10.34 18.90
C SER A 184 -17.20 11.13 20.10
N GLN A 185 -16.64 10.46 21.11
CA GLN A 185 -16.03 11.08 22.29
C GLN A 185 -14.54 11.36 22.09
N GLY A 186 -13.97 11.02 20.93
CA GLY A 186 -12.57 11.20 20.62
C GLY A 186 -11.66 10.09 21.17
N VAL A 187 -12.23 8.97 21.63
CA VAL A 187 -11.44 7.85 22.13
C VAL A 187 -11.00 6.98 20.96
N GLU A 188 -9.70 6.94 20.76
CA GLU A 188 -9.04 6.03 19.83
C GLU A 188 -8.73 4.68 20.50
N ARG A 189 -9.06 3.59 19.82
CA ARG A 189 -8.74 2.22 20.27
C ARG A 189 -8.12 1.41 19.14
N LEU A 190 -6.99 0.76 19.41
CA LEU A 190 -6.43 -0.25 18.53
C LEU A 190 -7.34 -1.49 18.53
N VAL A 191 -7.83 -1.86 17.35
CA VAL A 191 -8.73 -3.00 17.12
C VAL A 191 -7.95 -4.24 16.72
N ALA A 192 -6.99 -4.11 15.80
CA ALA A 192 -6.21 -5.23 15.31
C ALA A 192 -4.87 -4.81 14.70
N VAL A 193 -3.95 -5.76 14.60
CA VAL A 193 -2.67 -5.60 13.89
C VAL A 193 -2.56 -6.70 12.83
N PHE A 194 -2.20 -6.33 11.61
CA PHE A 194 -2.06 -7.24 10.49
C PHE A 194 -0.72 -7.97 10.52
N ASP A 195 -0.76 -9.30 10.42
CA ASP A 195 0.40 -10.16 10.23
C ASP A 195 0.43 -10.64 8.77
N THR A 196 1.45 -10.21 8.02
CA THR A 196 1.62 -10.58 6.61
C THR A 196 2.03 -12.05 6.41
N ASP A 197 2.71 -12.66 7.37
CA ASP A 197 3.21 -14.04 7.25
C ASP A 197 2.04 -15.01 7.36
N LEU A 198 1.11 -14.70 8.26
CA LEU A 198 -0.10 -15.48 8.49
C LEU A 198 -1.31 -14.95 7.69
N ARG A 199 -1.15 -13.81 7.00
CA ARG A 199 -2.20 -13.06 6.27
C ARG A 199 -3.50 -12.93 7.08
N GLN A 200 -3.36 -12.54 8.34
CA GLN A 200 -4.47 -12.43 9.28
C GLN A 200 -4.38 -11.17 10.12
N TRP A 201 -5.52 -10.75 10.64
CA TRP A 201 -5.62 -9.64 11.58
C TRP A 201 -5.72 -10.16 13.00
N HIS A 202 -4.75 -9.82 13.84
CA HIS A 202 -4.76 -10.16 15.25
C HIS A 202 -5.56 -9.12 16.04
N VAL A 203 -6.80 -9.47 16.37
CA VAL A 203 -7.69 -8.63 17.18
C VAL A 203 -7.07 -8.38 18.56
N LYS A 204 -7.04 -7.12 18.96
CA LYS A 204 -6.65 -6.68 20.30
C LYS A 204 -7.91 -6.53 21.14
N LEU A 205 -8.13 -7.47 22.05
CA LEU A 205 -9.23 -7.36 23.01
C LEU A 205 -8.94 -6.20 23.98
N PRO A 206 -9.96 -5.41 24.37
CA PRO A 206 -9.79 -4.43 25.44
C PRO A 206 -9.38 -5.19 26.73
N GLY A 207 -8.11 -5.04 27.13
CA GLY A 207 -7.56 -5.68 28.34
C GLY A 207 -6.64 -6.88 28.12
N GLY A 208 -6.38 -7.31 26.88
CA GLY A 208 -5.45 -8.40 26.59
C GLY A 208 -4.00 -7.93 26.55
N ARG A 209 -3.22 -8.21 27.59
CA ARG A 209 -1.76 -8.13 27.55
C ARG A 209 -1.26 -9.11 26.48
N ALA A 210 -0.40 -8.63 25.58
CA ALA A 210 0.41 -9.49 24.71
C ALA A 210 1.42 -10.27 25.55
#